data_AF-A0A1J7C397-F1
#
_entry.id   AF-A0A1J7C397-F1
#
_cell.length_a   1.000
_cell.length_b   1.000
_cell.length_c   1.000
_cell.angle_alpha   90.00
_cell.angle_beta   90.00
_cell.angle_gamma   90.00
#
_symmetry.space_group_name_H-M   'P 1'
#
loop_
_entity.id
_entity.type
_entity.pdbx_description
1 polymer ?
#
loop_
_entity_poly.entity_id
_entity_poly.type
_entity_poly.pdbx_seq_one_letter_code
_entity_poly.pdbx_strand_id
1 'polypeptide(L)' 'MKLTKFIKTLTCVVLILSITGCSVHSSSSSSSRSGKIPPGQAKKMSGSKSAKAYAPGQQKKNR' A
#
# COMPACT_ATOMS: atom_id res chain seq x y z
N MET A 1 -30.82 -15.90 -33.06
CA MET A 1 -30.36 -14.59 -32.55
C MET A 1 -30.64 -14.33 -31.07
N LYS A 2 -31.74 -14.86 -30.47
CA LYS A 2 -32.05 -14.63 -29.05
C LYS A 2 -31.09 -15.35 -28.09
N LEU A 3 -30.65 -16.55 -28.45
CA LEU A 3 -29.69 -17.34 -27.67
C LEU A 3 -28.28 -16.69 -27.63
N THR A 4 -27.79 -16.15 -28.75
CA THR A 4 -26.50 -15.45 -28.79
C THR A 4 -26.52 -14.13 -28.03
N LYS A 5 -27.65 -13.42 -28.03
CA LYS A 5 -27.88 -12.24 -27.18
C LYS A 5 -27.84 -12.63 -25.69
N PHE A 6 -28.52 -13.70 -25.31
CA PHE A 6 -28.56 -14.20 -23.93
C PHE A 6 -27.19 -14.67 -23.43
N ILE A 7 -26.44 -15.42 -24.24
CA ILE A 7 -25.08 -15.86 -23.92
C ILE A 7 -24.17 -14.65 -23.69
N LYS A 8 -24.22 -13.63 -24.55
CA LYS A 8 -23.42 -12.40 -24.37
C LYS A 8 -23.78 -11.66 -23.08
N THR A 9 -25.07 -11.55 -22.77
CA THR A 9 -25.52 -10.89 -21.53
C THR A 9 -25.05 -11.66 -20.29
N LEU A 10 -25.15 -12.99 -20.31
CA LEU A 10 -24.70 -13.85 -19.21
C LEU A 10 -23.18 -13.73 -18.97
N THR A 11 -22.37 -13.75 -20.03
CA THR A 11 -20.91 -13.59 -19.92
C THR A 11 -20.52 -12.23 -19.34
N CYS A 12 -21.18 -11.14 -19.75
CA CYS A 12 -20.91 -9.81 -19.18
C CYS A 12 -21.20 -9.73 -17.69
N VAL A 13 -22.30 -10.31 -17.22
CA VAL A 13 -22.69 -10.26 -15.81
C VAL A 13 -21.69 -11.02 -14.92
N VAL A 14 -21.24 -12.20 -15.36
CA VAL A 14 -20.26 -13.01 -14.63
C VAL A 14 -18.91 -12.29 -14.52
N LEU A 15 -18.50 -11.57 -15.56
CA LEU A 15 -17.24 -10.83 -15.58
C LEU A 15 -17.24 -9.69 -14.54
N ILE A 16 -18.35 -8.95 -14.44
CA ILE A 16 -18.49 -7.82 -13.50
C ILE A 16 -18.46 -8.31 -12.04
N LEU A 17 -19.14 -9.42 -11.74
CA LEU A 17 -19.15 -10.00 -10.39
C LEU A 17 -17.75 -10.42 -9.89
N SER A 18 -16.85 -10.76 -10.81
CA SER A 18 -15.52 -11.28 -10.48
C SER A 18 -14.55 -10.19 -9.96
N ILE A 19 -14.81 -8.91 -10.26
CA ILE A 19 -13.91 -7.80 -9.91
C ILE A 19 -14.19 -7.24 -8.50
N THR A 20 -15.37 -7.52 -7.93
CA THR A 20 -15.82 -7.03 -6.62
C THR A 20 -15.06 -7.60 -5.41
N GLY A 21 -14.22 -8.63 -5.60
CA GLY A 21 -13.51 -9.32 -4.51
C GLY A 21 -12.13 -8.75 -4.15
N CYS A 22 -11.63 -7.75 -4.87
CA CYS A 22 -10.31 -7.18 -4.61
C CYS A 22 -10.32 -6.23 -3.39
N SER A 23 -10.39 -6.78 -2.19
CA SER A 23 -10.17 -6.04 -0.96
C SER A 23 -8.67 -5.97 -0.67
N VAL A 24 -8.05 -4.79 -0.89
CA VAL A 24 -6.68 -4.54 -0.46
C VAL A 24 -6.68 -4.40 1.06
N HIS A 25 -6.36 -5.48 1.76
CA HIS A 25 -6.10 -5.44 3.19
C HIS A 25 -4.77 -4.72 3.42
N SER A 26 -4.79 -3.39 3.48
CA SER A 26 -3.65 -2.62 3.95
C SER A 26 -3.53 -2.92 5.44
N SER A 27 -2.69 -3.90 5.79
CA SER A 27 -2.17 -4.04 7.14
C SER A 27 -1.34 -2.79 7.44
N SER A 28 -2.02 -1.67 7.72
CA SER A 28 -1.46 -0.64 8.58
C SER A 28 -1.25 -1.34 9.90
N SER A 29 -0.07 -1.94 10.05
CA SER A 29 0.45 -2.34 11.34
C SER A 29 0.34 -1.10 12.20
N SER A 30 -0.75 -1.04 12.97
CA SER A 30 -0.89 -0.21 14.14
C SER A 30 0.11 -0.78 15.16
N SER A 31 1.39 -0.65 14.84
CA SER A 31 2.48 -0.68 15.80
C SER A 31 2.27 0.56 16.64
N SER A 32 1.42 0.35 17.63
CA SER A 32 1.28 1.09 18.85
C SER A 32 2.49 1.99 19.13
N ARG A 33 2.15 3.29 19.28
CA ARG A 33 2.84 4.34 20.04
C ARG A 33 3.81 5.23 19.25
N SER A 34 3.37 6.50 19.26
CA SER A 34 4.09 7.72 18.94
C SER A 34 4.15 8.02 17.45
N GLY A 35 3.69 9.21 17.05
CA GLY A 35 3.72 9.76 15.69
C GLY A 35 5.13 9.99 15.15
N LYS A 36 5.97 8.96 15.23
CA LYS A 36 7.33 8.90 14.74
C LYS A 36 7.27 8.07 13.47
N ILE A 37 7.39 8.77 12.34
CA ILE A 37 7.65 8.15 11.04
C ILE A 37 8.74 7.07 11.18
N PRO A 38 8.51 5.84 10.70
CA PRO A 38 9.52 4.80 10.81
C PRO A 38 10.79 5.26 10.09
N PRO A 39 11.99 4.91 10.60
CA PRO A 39 13.26 5.49 10.12
C PRO A 39 13.48 5.30 8.61
N GLY A 40 12.95 4.21 8.04
CA GLY A 40 12.97 3.97 6.59
C GLY A 40 12.12 4.98 5.79
N GLN A 41 10.97 5.40 6.32
CA GLN A 41 10.12 6.43 5.71
C GLN A 41 10.69 7.83 5.95
N ALA A 42 11.23 8.09 7.15
CA ALA A 42 11.91 9.35 7.46
C ALA A 42 13.10 9.62 6.53
N LYS A 43 13.90 8.59 6.23
CA LYS A 43 15.00 8.69 5.26
C LYS A 43 14.51 9.04 3.86
N LYS A 44 13.43 8.42 3.40
CA LYS A 44 12.83 8.69 2.08
C LYS A 44 12.32 10.13 1.99
N MET A 45 11.64 10.61 3.03
CA MET A 45 11.09 11.97 3.09
C MET A 45 12.19 13.05 3.21
N SER A 46 13.30 12.75 3.89
CA SER A 46 14.41 13.71 4.07
C SER A 46 15.31 13.85 2.83
N GLY A 47 15.21 12.96 1.83
CA GLY A 47 16.09 13.00 0.64
C GLY A 47 17.59 12.77 0.92
N SER A 48 17.94 12.38 2.15
CA SER A 48 19.34 12.23 2.58
C SER A 48 19.98 10.97 2.00
N LYS A 49 21.18 11.10 1.42
CA LYS A 49 21.92 9.99 0.79
C LYS A 49 22.33 8.88 1.77
N SER A 50 22.38 9.14 3.09
CA SER A 50 22.85 8.21 4.13
C SER A 50 21.82 7.96 5.24
N ALA A 51 21.66 6.70 5.65
CA ALA A 51 20.76 6.28 6.74
C ALA A 51 21.37 6.41 8.14
N LYS A 52 22.67 6.74 8.25
CA LYS A 52 23.40 6.73 9.52
C LYS A 52 22.77 7.64 10.58
N ALA A 53 22.23 8.80 10.18
CA ALA A 53 21.58 9.74 11.08
C ALA A 53 20.20 9.30 11.60
N TYR A 54 19.62 8.24 11.01
CA TYR A 54 18.30 7.71 11.36
C TYR A 54 18.38 6.34 12.04
N ALA A 55 19.58 5.78 12.23
CA ALA A 55 19.77 4.51 12.90
C ALA A 55 19.59 4.66 14.43
N PRO A 56 18.89 3.72 15.09
CA PRO A 56 18.71 3.77 16.54
C PRO A 56 20.06 3.70 17.25
N GLY A 57 20.31 4.64 18.19
CA GLY A 57 21.57 4.74 18.94
C GLY A 57 22.66 5.62 18.29
N GLN A 58 22.43 6.20 17.12
CA GLN A 58 23.36 7.18 16.52
C GLN A 58 23.03 8.60 16.98
N GLN A 59 24.00 9.28 17.59
CA GLN A 59 23.86 10.68 17.99
C GLN A 59 23.97 11.56 16.73
N LYS A 60 22.91 12.31 16.41
CA LYS A 60 22.87 13.19 15.24
C LYS A 60 23.85 14.34 15.47
N LYS A 61 25.03 14.27 14.85
CA LYS A 61 26.00 15.38 14.87
C LYS A 61 25.53 16.46 13.90
N ASN A 62 24.84 17.47 14.43
CA ASN A 62 24.64 18.73 13.72
C ASN A 62 25.97 19.49 13.79
N ARG A 63 26.56 19.79 12.63
CA ARG A 63 27.62 20.80 12.53
C ARG A 63 26.96 22.14 12.27
#